data_AF-A0ABD5ZLQ1-F1
#
_entry.id   AF-A0ABD5ZLQ1-F1
#
_cell.length_a   1.000
_cell.length_b   1.000
_cell.length_c   1.000
_cell.angle_alpha   90.00
_cell.angle_beta   90.00
_cell.angle_gamma   90.00
#
_symmetry.space_group_name_H-M   'P 1'
#
loop_
_entity.id
_entity.type
_entity.pdbx_description
1 polymer ?
#
loop_
_entity_poly.entity_id
_entity_poly.type
_entity_poly.pdbx_seq_one_letter_code
_entity_poly.pdbx_strand_id
1 'polypeptide(L)'
;MSEDGRRRRLARVLGVRAAMWLPAAVALLSVVTGIVNIGTTDISGLLAPFVPELVQRTAGFTGALTGFLMLGAAYGLRRRLRGAWYLTVLLLPVTALQGLAQTSAYSYPLVVLSVLSLPTVLLNRGVFDRDFDLSTTQLAALAAIIGTQAYGTIGTYVLREEFTNVATVTDAFYFTLVTSSTVGYGDVYPAPASAQARLFTMSVLLLGVASFGVALGTLLTPAIEARLAQALGTMNDSTLDLLEDHVIVVGVSDLTEPVIEELAETAGGPQYVVVTRSPERAQQMRERDIEVITADPSDEEPLLRVGIERARALVAATDDDAQDALAVLTARELNPEINIVAAATERENAKKLRRAGADTVISPAVIGGHLLVQSALGTGDMESIAEMILDVPDEERLEND
;
A
#
# COMPACT_ATOMS: atom_id res chain seq x y z
N MET A 1 26.26 -15.77 -14.38
CA MET A 1 26.04 -15.25 -13.01
C MET A 1 26.81 -16.12 -12.01
N SER A 2 27.77 -15.57 -11.26
CA SER A 2 28.57 -16.34 -10.29
C SER A 2 27.71 -16.79 -9.10
N GLU A 3 28.03 -17.94 -8.48
CA GLU A 3 27.35 -18.44 -7.27
C GLU A 3 27.32 -17.39 -6.13
N ASP A 4 28.36 -16.56 -6.03
CA ASP A 4 28.47 -15.51 -5.02
C ASP A 4 27.45 -14.37 -5.25
N GLY A 5 27.17 -14.03 -6.51
CA GLY A 5 26.11 -13.07 -6.86
C GLY A 5 24.70 -13.56 -6.54
N ARG A 6 24.43 -14.87 -6.72
CA ARG A 6 23.14 -15.49 -6.37
C ARG A 6 22.93 -15.53 -4.86
N ARG A 7 23.97 -15.84 -4.08
CA ARG A 7 23.93 -15.85 -2.60
C ARG A 7 23.70 -14.45 -2.02
N ARG A 8 24.38 -13.42 -2.53
CA ARG A 8 24.19 -12.02 -2.08
C ARG A 8 22.78 -11.50 -2.39
N ARG A 9 22.23 -11.81 -3.57
CA ARG A 9 20.86 -11.43 -3.94
C ARG A 9 19.82 -12.13 -3.06
N LEU A 10 19.98 -13.43 -2.82
CA LEU A 10 19.10 -14.19 -1.93
C LEU A 10 19.15 -13.68 -0.49
N ALA A 11 20.34 -13.41 0.05
CA ALA A 11 20.51 -12.86 1.40
C ALA A 11 19.83 -11.49 1.55
N ARG A 12 19.93 -10.63 0.52
CA ARG A 12 19.26 -9.31 0.50
C ARG A 12 17.73 -9.46 0.48
N VAL A 13 17.19 -10.31 -0.39
CA VAL A 13 15.74 -10.55 -0.49
C VAL A 13 15.19 -11.18 0.79
N LEU A 14 15.90 -12.14 1.38
CA LEU A 14 15.54 -12.77 2.64
C LEU A 14 15.58 -11.76 3.80
N GLY A 15 16.60 -10.89 3.85
CA GLY A 15 16.72 -9.84 4.86
C GLY A 15 15.57 -8.84 4.81
N VAL A 16 15.17 -8.41 3.62
CA VAL A 16 14.03 -7.48 3.44
C VAL A 16 12.70 -8.14 3.83
N ARG A 17 12.46 -9.39 3.41
CA ARG A 17 11.24 -10.12 3.79
C ARG A 17 11.19 -10.34 5.31
N ALA A 18 12.31 -10.69 5.93
CA ALA A 18 12.40 -10.87 7.38
C ALA A 18 12.06 -9.57 8.13
N ALA A 19 12.59 -8.42 7.66
CA ALA A 19 12.30 -7.10 8.23
C ALA A 19 10.82 -6.69 8.15
N MET A 20 10.03 -7.30 7.25
CA MET A 20 8.57 -7.04 7.14
C MET A 20 7.72 -8.06 7.92
N TRP A 21 8.11 -9.34 7.92
CA TRP A 21 7.30 -10.41 8.51
C TRP A 21 7.54 -10.63 10.00
N LEU A 22 8.78 -10.45 10.47
CA LEU A 22 9.11 -10.67 11.89
C LEU A 22 8.37 -9.67 12.81
N PRO A 23 8.34 -8.35 12.53
CA PRO A 23 7.54 -7.42 13.35
C PRO A 23 6.03 -7.73 13.33
N ALA A 24 5.49 -8.24 12.22
CA ALA A 24 4.09 -8.66 12.15
C ALA A 24 3.80 -9.86 13.06
N ALA A 25 4.73 -10.83 13.10
CA ALA A 25 4.63 -11.98 14.00
C ALA A 25 4.79 -11.56 15.48
N VAL A 26 5.70 -10.63 15.78
CA VAL A 26 5.82 -10.02 17.12
C VAL A 26 4.51 -9.34 17.52
N ALA A 27 3.93 -8.55 16.62
CA ALA A 27 2.69 -7.84 16.87
C ALA A 27 1.53 -8.80 17.22
N LEU A 28 1.34 -9.84 16.41
CA LEU A 28 0.29 -10.83 16.63
C LEU A 28 0.51 -11.59 17.95
N LEU A 29 1.74 -12.00 18.22
CA LEU A 29 2.07 -12.70 19.45
C LEU A 29 1.92 -11.79 20.68
N SER A 30 2.23 -10.50 20.58
CA SER A 30 2.04 -9.51 21.65
C SER A 30 0.55 -9.31 21.95
N VAL A 31 -0.31 -9.26 20.93
CA VAL A 31 -1.76 -9.19 21.12
C VAL A 31 -2.26 -10.44 21.83
N VAL A 32 -1.89 -11.63 21.35
CA VAL A 32 -2.34 -12.90 21.93
C VAL A 32 -1.86 -13.07 23.37
N THR A 33 -0.56 -12.90 23.63
CA THR A 33 0.02 -13.01 24.98
C THR A 33 -0.53 -11.94 25.91
N GLY A 34 -0.67 -10.70 25.44
CA GLY A 34 -1.30 -9.63 26.19
C GLY A 34 -2.71 -10.00 26.63
N ILE A 35 -3.58 -10.39 25.69
CA ILE A 35 -4.98 -10.77 25.96
C ILE A 35 -5.07 -11.95 26.94
N VAL A 36 -4.28 -13.00 26.72
CA VAL A 36 -4.25 -14.17 27.61
C VAL A 36 -3.87 -13.77 29.04
N ASN A 37 -2.99 -12.78 29.19
CA ASN A 37 -2.50 -12.32 30.49
C ASN A 37 -3.34 -11.18 31.13
N ILE A 38 -4.42 -10.68 30.52
CA ILE A 38 -5.26 -9.60 31.10
C ILE A 38 -5.97 -10.04 32.40
N GLY A 39 -6.22 -11.34 32.58
CA GLY A 39 -6.95 -11.89 33.74
C GLY A 39 -6.17 -12.90 34.59
N THR A 40 -4.93 -13.22 34.24
CA THR A 40 -4.13 -14.23 34.96
C THR A 40 -3.44 -13.61 36.16
N THR A 41 -3.72 -14.11 37.35
CA THR A 41 -3.03 -13.74 38.61
C THR A 41 -1.92 -14.73 38.99
N ASP A 42 -1.78 -15.84 38.24
CA ASP A 42 -0.76 -16.85 38.50
C ASP A 42 0.63 -16.36 38.09
N ILE A 43 1.36 -15.91 39.09
CA ILE A 43 2.77 -15.52 39.00
C ILE A 43 3.60 -16.79 38.84
N SER A 44 3.83 -17.23 37.60
CA SER A 44 4.55 -18.48 37.29
C SER A 44 5.65 -18.25 36.24
N GLY A 45 6.70 -17.55 36.64
CA GLY A 45 7.85 -17.27 35.77
C GLY A 45 9.16 -17.11 36.54
N LEU A 46 10.29 -17.38 35.86
CA LEU A 46 11.63 -17.30 36.47
C LEU A 46 11.98 -15.88 36.98
N LEU A 47 11.38 -14.85 36.36
CA LEU A 47 11.60 -13.44 36.70
C LEU A 47 10.55 -12.85 37.63
N ALA A 48 9.52 -13.63 38.00
CA ALA A 48 8.46 -13.25 38.93
C ALA A 48 8.94 -12.54 40.21
N PRO A 49 9.96 -13.03 40.94
CA PRO A 49 10.36 -12.40 42.20
C PRO A 49 11.04 -11.03 42.03
N PHE A 50 11.43 -10.65 40.81
CA PHE A 50 12.19 -9.42 40.54
C PHE A 50 11.35 -8.30 39.92
N VAL A 51 10.11 -8.59 39.49
CA VAL A 51 9.23 -7.61 38.83
C VAL A 51 8.16 -7.14 39.84
N PRO A 52 7.99 -5.83 40.07
CA PRO A 52 6.96 -5.31 40.98
C PRO A 52 5.54 -5.73 40.55
N GLU A 53 4.67 -6.03 41.52
CA GLU A 53 3.30 -6.51 41.25
C GLU A 53 2.47 -5.53 40.39
N LEU A 54 2.67 -4.22 40.57
CA LEU A 54 2.03 -3.19 39.74
C LEU A 54 2.42 -3.34 38.24
N VAL A 55 3.67 -3.69 37.97
CA VAL A 55 4.19 -3.89 36.60
C VAL A 55 3.63 -5.18 36.02
N GLN A 56 3.56 -6.26 36.80
CA GLN A 56 2.98 -7.54 36.35
C GLN A 56 1.50 -7.38 35.98
N ARG A 57 0.71 -6.70 36.82
CA ARG A 57 -0.73 -6.46 36.59
C ARG A 57 -1.01 -5.57 35.38
N THR A 58 -0.12 -4.63 35.06
CA THR A 58 -0.28 -3.73 33.92
C THR A 58 0.35 -4.27 32.62
N ALA A 59 1.29 -5.21 32.71
CA ALA A 59 2.02 -5.76 31.55
C ALA A 59 1.13 -6.58 30.58
N GLY A 60 0.11 -7.27 31.07
CA GLY A 60 -0.85 -8.00 30.22
C GLY A 60 -1.65 -7.05 29.32
N PHE A 61 -2.34 -6.09 29.94
CA PHE A 61 -3.11 -5.05 29.24
C PHE A 61 -2.23 -4.19 28.32
N THR A 62 -1.12 -3.67 28.83
CA THR A 62 -0.24 -2.81 28.02
C THR A 62 0.43 -3.59 26.90
N GLY A 63 0.73 -4.88 27.08
CA GLY A 63 1.27 -5.74 26.01
C GLY A 63 0.27 -5.98 24.87
N ALA A 64 -1.03 -6.10 25.17
CA ALA A 64 -2.07 -6.17 24.15
C ALA A 64 -2.15 -4.87 23.34
N LEU A 65 -2.18 -3.72 24.04
CA LEU A 65 -2.20 -2.40 23.41
C LEU A 65 -0.97 -2.16 22.52
N THR A 66 0.23 -2.45 23.03
CA THR A 66 1.48 -2.38 22.27
C THR A 66 1.45 -3.31 21.06
N GLY A 67 0.85 -4.50 21.17
CA GLY A 67 0.63 -5.41 20.05
C GLY A 67 -0.23 -4.82 18.94
N PHE A 68 -1.34 -4.15 19.26
CA PHE A 68 -2.16 -3.47 18.25
C PHE A 68 -1.43 -2.31 17.57
N LEU A 69 -0.66 -1.52 18.33
CA LEU A 69 0.18 -0.46 17.76
C LEU A 69 1.26 -1.04 16.84
N MET A 70 1.86 -2.17 17.25
CA MET A 70 2.86 -2.91 16.48
C MET A 70 2.26 -3.51 15.20
N LEU A 71 0.98 -3.91 15.19
CA LEU A 71 0.28 -4.37 13.98
C LEU A 71 0.14 -3.22 12.96
N GLY A 72 -0.25 -2.04 13.42
CA GLY A 72 -0.29 -0.83 12.58
C GLY A 72 1.09 -0.49 12.01
N ALA A 73 2.12 -0.54 12.85
CA ALA A 73 3.51 -0.32 12.42
C ALA A 73 3.96 -1.38 11.40
N ALA A 74 3.68 -2.67 11.63
CA ALA A 74 4.00 -3.75 10.71
C ALA A 74 3.26 -3.63 9.37
N TYR A 75 2.00 -3.18 9.38
CA TYR A 75 1.27 -2.85 8.16
C TYR A 75 1.94 -1.71 7.39
N GLY A 76 2.38 -0.65 8.09
CA GLY A 76 3.11 0.47 7.50
C GLY A 76 4.48 0.07 6.92
N LEU A 77 5.19 -0.89 7.54
CA LEU A 77 6.44 -1.43 7.01
C LEU A 77 6.26 -2.12 5.65
N ARG A 78 5.12 -2.81 5.42
CA ARG A 78 4.81 -3.40 4.11
C ARG A 78 4.65 -2.35 3.01
N ARG A 79 4.20 -1.15 3.39
CA ARG A 79 4.10 0.03 2.52
C ARG A 79 5.40 0.86 2.46
N ARG A 80 6.48 0.37 3.07
CA ARG A 80 7.81 1.01 3.13
C ARG A 80 7.85 2.39 3.80
N LEU A 81 6.92 2.66 4.73
CA LEU A 81 6.80 3.95 5.39
C LEU A 81 7.91 4.18 6.44
N ARG A 82 8.58 5.33 6.39
CA ARG A 82 9.58 5.79 7.37
C ARG A 82 9.01 5.91 8.77
N GLY A 83 7.83 6.50 8.91
CA GLY A 83 7.16 6.63 10.21
C GLY A 83 6.89 5.27 10.87
N ALA A 84 6.50 4.27 10.09
CA ALA A 84 6.26 2.91 10.57
C ALA A 84 7.56 2.21 11.01
N TRP A 85 8.68 2.53 10.37
CA TRP A 85 10.01 2.09 10.79
C TRP A 85 10.40 2.67 12.14
N TYR A 86 10.30 4.00 12.32
CA TYR A 86 10.57 4.63 13.62
C TYR A 86 9.70 4.04 14.73
N LEU A 87 8.40 3.91 14.47
CA LEU A 87 7.45 3.33 15.41
C LEU A 87 7.81 1.87 15.75
N THR A 88 8.22 1.07 14.76
CA THR A 88 8.63 -0.33 14.99
C THR A 88 9.91 -0.42 15.81
N VAL A 89 10.92 0.39 15.49
CA VAL A 89 12.19 0.45 16.23
C VAL A 89 11.95 0.87 17.68
N LEU A 90 11.00 1.78 17.93
CA LEU A 90 10.60 2.19 19.27
C LEU A 90 9.83 1.10 20.03
N LEU A 91 8.86 0.45 19.37
CA LEU A 91 7.95 -0.50 20.01
C LEU A 91 8.57 -1.88 20.23
N LEU A 92 9.49 -2.36 19.39
CA LEU A 92 10.12 -3.70 19.55
C LEU A 92 10.80 -3.88 20.93
N PRO A 93 11.63 -2.93 21.42
CA PRO A 93 12.18 -3.01 22.77
C PRO A 93 11.11 -2.97 23.87
N VAL A 94 10.07 -2.14 23.69
CA VAL A 94 8.95 -2.05 24.65
C VAL A 94 8.23 -3.39 24.74
N THR A 95 7.92 -4.02 23.61
CA THR A 95 7.29 -5.34 23.54
C THR A 95 8.16 -6.43 24.17
N ALA A 96 9.48 -6.39 23.97
CA ALA A 96 10.41 -7.33 24.61
C ALA A 96 10.41 -7.16 26.15
N LEU A 97 10.46 -5.93 26.64
CA LEU A 97 10.42 -5.62 28.07
C LEU A 97 9.06 -6.02 28.69
N GLN A 98 7.96 -5.78 28.00
CA GLN A 98 6.63 -6.23 28.43
C GLN A 98 6.53 -7.75 28.46
N GLY A 99 7.07 -8.45 27.47
CA GLY A 99 7.12 -9.91 27.46
C GLY A 99 7.89 -10.49 28.66
N LEU A 100 8.99 -9.83 29.07
CA LEU A 100 9.71 -10.19 30.29
C LEU A 100 8.89 -9.87 31.56
N ALA A 101 8.22 -8.73 31.58
CA ALA A 101 7.40 -8.28 32.70
C ALA A 101 6.13 -9.12 32.91
N GLN A 102 5.59 -9.76 31.88
CA GLN A 102 4.44 -10.65 31.97
C GLN A 102 4.75 -11.96 32.71
N THR A 103 6.03 -12.33 32.88
CA THR A 103 6.48 -13.48 33.68
C THR A 103 5.71 -14.78 33.39
N SER A 104 5.36 -15.00 32.11
CA SER A 104 4.58 -16.15 31.63
C SER A 104 5.40 -16.97 30.63
N ALA A 105 5.26 -18.30 30.68
CA ALA A 105 5.94 -19.20 29.74
C ALA A 105 5.59 -18.88 28.27
N TYR A 106 4.37 -18.39 28.03
CA TYR A 106 3.89 -18.00 26.70
C TYR A 106 4.53 -16.70 26.18
N SER A 107 5.16 -15.91 27.06
CA SER A 107 5.77 -14.62 26.69
C SER A 107 7.25 -14.76 26.28
N TYR A 108 7.94 -15.87 26.56
CA TYR A 108 9.34 -16.03 26.13
C TYR A 108 9.53 -16.03 24.59
N PRO A 109 8.69 -16.71 23.78
CA PRO A 109 8.78 -16.61 22.34
C PRO A 109 8.61 -15.17 21.83
N LEU A 110 7.78 -14.35 22.51
CA LEU A 110 7.59 -12.94 22.18
C LEU A 110 8.89 -12.14 22.37
N VAL A 111 9.57 -12.35 23.49
CA VAL A 111 10.83 -11.67 23.79
C VAL A 111 11.90 -12.04 22.76
N VAL A 112 12.08 -13.34 22.50
CA VAL A 112 13.06 -13.83 21.52
C VAL A 112 12.80 -13.25 20.14
N LEU A 113 11.54 -13.31 19.68
CA LEU A 113 11.16 -12.81 18.38
C LEU A 113 11.35 -11.29 18.27
N SER A 114 11.03 -10.53 19.34
CA SER A 114 11.22 -9.07 19.38
C SER A 114 12.69 -8.69 19.27
N VAL A 115 13.57 -9.40 20.00
CA VAL A 115 15.02 -9.19 19.96
C VAL A 115 15.60 -9.56 18.60
N LEU A 116 15.15 -10.65 17.98
CA LEU A 116 15.59 -11.06 16.64
C LEU A 116 15.06 -10.13 15.52
N SER A 117 13.90 -9.52 15.73
CA SER A 117 13.31 -8.57 14.77
C SER A 117 14.08 -7.26 14.69
N LEU A 118 14.63 -6.78 15.81
CA LEU A 118 15.24 -5.45 15.87
C LEU A 118 16.45 -5.28 14.91
N PRO A 119 17.44 -6.21 14.86
CA PRO A 119 18.54 -6.11 13.90
C PRO A 119 18.07 -6.17 12.44
N THR A 120 17.06 -6.99 12.14
CA THR A 120 16.57 -7.12 10.76
C THR A 120 15.94 -5.84 10.26
N VAL A 121 15.17 -5.14 11.09
CA VAL A 121 14.56 -3.84 10.77
C VAL A 121 15.61 -2.72 10.69
N LEU A 122 16.60 -2.72 11.59
CA LEU A 122 17.67 -1.71 11.60
C LEU A 122 18.62 -1.82 10.40
N LEU A 123 19.05 -3.05 10.05
CA LEU A 123 19.96 -3.29 8.92
C LEU A 123 19.32 -2.95 7.57
N ASN A 124 17.99 -3.03 7.48
CA ASN A 124 17.24 -2.73 6.26
C ASN A 124 16.62 -1.32 6.26
N ARG A 125 17.15 -0.37 7.06
CA ARG A 125 16.63 1.02 7.14
C ARG A 125 16.43 1.68 5.77
N GLY A 126 17.31 1.39 4.81
CA GLY A 126 17.29 1.98 3.47
C GLY A 126 16.13 1.52 2.58
N VAL A 127 15.37 0.50 2.99
CA VAL A 127 14.16 0.05 2.27
C VAL A 127 12.92 0.84 2.68
N PHE A 128 12.96 1.50 3.84
CA PHE A 128 11.85 2.27 4.39
C PHE A 128 12.12 3.75 4.16
N ASP A 129 11.98 4.20 2.92
CA ASP A 129 12.33 5.54 2.45
C ASP A 129 11.13 6.42 2.12
N ARG A 130 9.90 5.86 2.15
CA ARG A 130 8.68 6.61 1.86
C ARG A 130 8.26 7.45 3.06
N ASP A 131 8.15 8.76 2.87
CA ASP A 131 7.65 9.66 3.90
C ASP A 131 6.15 9.46 4.14
N PHE A 132 5.73 9.67 5.40
CA PHE A 132 4.33 9.66 5.78
C PHE A 132 3.88 11.12 5.82
N ASP A 133 3.28 11.58 4.73
CA ASP A 133 2.81 12.95 4.62
C ASP A 133 1.36 13.02 5.10
N LEU A 134 1.15 13.75 6.20
CA LEU A 134 -0.18 14.03 6.71
C LEU A 134 -0.63 15.37 6.14
N SER A 135 -1.84 15.42 5.61
CA SER A 135 -2.40 16.69 5.18
C SER A 135 -2.48 17.66 6.36
N THR A 136 -2.43 18.97 6.08
CA THR A 136 -2.63 20.00 7.11
C THR A 136 -3.94 19.80 7.88
N THR A 137 -4.98 19.30 7.21
CA THR A 137 -6.27 18.97 7.83
C THR A 137 -6.18 17.77 8.78
N GLN A 138 -5.41 16.72 8.44
CA GLN A 138 -5.17 15.58 9.32
C GLN A 138 -4.34 15.97 10.54
N LEU A 139 -3.29 16.78 10.36
CA LEU A 139 -2.51 17.32 11.47
C LEU A 139 -3.36 18.19 12.40
N ALA A 140 -4.20 19.07 11.84
CA ALA A 140 -5.13 19.89 12.62
C ALA A 140 -6.14 19.03 13.39
N ALA A 141 -6.68 17.97 12.78
CA ALA A 141 -7.61 17.07 13.43
C ALA A 141 -6.96 16.28 14.57
N LEU A 142 -5.73 15.78 14.37
CA LEU A 142 -4.94 15.13 15.42
C LEU A 142 -4.59 16.09 16.55
N ALA A 143 -4.22 17.33 16.24
CA ALA A 143 -3.97 18.35 17.25
C ALA A 143 -5.26 18.70 18.03
N ALA A 144 -6.40 18.79 17.34
CA ALA A 144 -7.69 19.07 17.97
C ALA A 144 -8.13 17.95 18.91
N ILE A 145 -8.01 16.68 18.51
CA ILE A 145 -8.37 15.55 19.37
C ILE A 145 -7.43 15.46 20.57
N ILE A 146 -6.11 15.59 20.38
CA ILE A 146 -5.13 15.58 21.48
C ILE A 146 -5.39 16.75 22.44
N GLY A 147 -5.58 17.95 21.92
CA GLY A 147 -5.86 19.15 22.70
C GLY A 147 -7.16 19.03 23.50
N THR A 148 -8.21 18.48 22.89
CA THR A 148 -9.50 18.27 23.57
C THR A 148 -9.40 17.19 24.64
N GLN A 149 -8.69 16.09 24.38
CA GLN A 149 -8.42 15.06 25.38
C GLN A 149 -7.63 15.62 26.57
N ALA A 150 -6.61 16.44 26.30
CA ALA A 150 -5.83 17.10 27.34
C ALA A 150 -6.69 18.09 28.15
N TYR A 151 -7.46 18.95 27.49
CA TYR A 151 -8.37 19.91 28.13
C TYR A 151 -9.40 19.21 29.02
N GLY A 152 -10.09 18.19 28.51
CA GLY A 152 -11.06 17.42 29.27
C GLY A 152 -10.42 16.70 30.45
N THR A 153 -9.29 16.03 30.24
CA THR A 153 -8.60 15.27 31.30
C THR A 153 -8.11 16.19 32.42
N ILE A 154 -7.44 17.29 32.07
CA ILE A 154 -6.92 18.25 33.04
C ILE A 154 -8.09 18.91 33.78
N GLY A 155 -9.11 19.37 33.06
CA GLY A 155 -10.25 20.04 33.68
C GLY A 155 -11.07 19.11 34.60
N THR A 156 -11.36 17.88 34.17
CA THR A 156 -12.03 16.88 35.02
C THR A 156 -11.19 16.51 36.24
N TYR A 157 -9.87 16.39 36.10
CA TYR A 157 -8.99 16.06 37.23
C TYR A 157 -8.86 17.23 38.23
N VAL A 158 -8.83 18.48 37.74
CA VAL A 158 -8.81 19.68 38.58
C VAL A 158 -10.15 19.86 39.30
N LEU A 159 -11.27 19.61 38.61
CA LEU A 159 -12.63 19.69 39.17
C LEU A 159 -13.08 18.36 39.80
N ARG A 160 -12.18 17.43 40.11
CA ARG A 160 -12.54 16.05 40.52
C ARG A 160 -13.49 15.98 41.71
N GLU A 161 -13.42 16.94 42.63
CA GLU A 161 -14.30 17.01 43.81
C GLU A 161 -15.76 17.33 43.44
N GLU A 162 -15.97 17.90 42.25
CA GLU A 162 -17.28 18.21 41.67
C GLU A 162 -17.77 17.13 40.68
N PHE A 163 -17.03 16.02 40.54
CA PHE A 163 -17.39 14.89 39.70
C PHE A 163 -17.59 13.63 40.53
N THR A 164 -18.42 12.72 40.02
CA THR A 164 -18.64 11.40 40.64
C THR A 164 -17.57 10.42 40.16
N ASN A 165 -16.97 9.64 41.06
CA ASN A 165 -16.03 8.56 40.73
C ASN A 165 -14.73 8.99 40.02
N VAL A 166 -14.19 10.17 40.32
CA VAL A 166 -12.88 10.63 39.80
C VAL A 166 -11.88 10.76 40.95
N ALA A 167 -10.92 9.82 41.04
CA ALA A 167 -9.84 9.87 42.03
C ALA A 167 -8.47 10.09 41.38
N THR A 168 -8.27 9.54 40.19
CA THR A 168 -6.99 9.51 39.48
C THR A 168 -7.06 10.27 38.16
N VAL A 169 -5.89 10.60 37.61
CA VAL A 169 -5.80 11.18 36.25
C VAL A 169 -6.35 10.21 35.21
N THR A 170 -6.21 8.90 35.46
CA THR A 170 -6.77 7.86 34.60
C THR A 170 -8.29 7.93 34.53
N ASP A 171 -8.97 8.15 35.66
CA ASP A 171 -10.44 8.29 35.70
C ASP A 171 -10.91 9.52 34.92
N ALA A 172 -10.16 10.63 35.03
CA ALA A 172 -10.43 11.85 34.29
C ALA A 172 -10.20 11.69 32.77
N PHE A 173 -9.15 10.97 32.38
CA PHE A 173 -8.90 10.64 30.97
C PHE A 173 -9.98 9.71 30.42
N TYR A 174 -10.37 8.70 31.20
CA TYR A 174 -11.44 7.78 30.88
C TYR A 174 -12.77 8.51 30.61
N PHE A 175 -13.19 9.39 31.53
CA PHE A 175 -14.38 10.22 31.34
C PHE A 175 -14.33 11.02 30.05
N THR A 176 -13.20 11.67 29.78
CA THR A 176 -13.02 12.51 28.59
C THR A 176 -13.12 11.69 27.32
N LEU A 177 -12.45 10.53 27.26
CA LEU A 177 -12.48 9.61 26.13
C LEU A 177 -13.87 9.03 25.87
N VAL A 178 -14.59 8.60 26.92
CA VAL A 178 -15.95 8.06 26.82
C VAL A 178 -16.94 9.12 26.35
N THR A 179 -16.75 10.38 26.79
CA THR A 179 -17.59 11.51 26.39
C THR A 179 -17.31 11.94 24.95
N SER A 180 -16.04 12.10 24.56
CA SER A 180 -15.66 12.53 23.21
C SER A 180 -16.02 11.51 22.13
N SER A 181 -15.94 10.22 22.45
CA SER A 181 -16.31 9.10 21.56
C SER A 181 -17.80 8.84 21.46
N THR A 182 -18.63 9.64 22.15
CA THR A 182 -20.11 9.52 22.19
C THR A 182 -20.63 8.20 22.79
N VAL A 183 -19.80 7.47 23.54
CA VAL A 183 -20.21 6.22 24.21
C VAL A 183 -21.08 6.51 25.44
N GLY A 184 -20.61 7.38 26.33
CA GLY A 184 -21.39 7.87 27.47
C GLY A 184 -21.92 6.80 28.43
N TYR A 185 -21.04 5.96 28.99
CA TYR A 185 -21.45 4.89 29.95
C TYR A 185 -22.24 5.41 31.17
N GLY A 186 -22.05 6.68 31.55
CA GLY A 186 -22.81 7.34 32.63
C GLY A 186 -22.34 6.98 34.05
N ASP A 187 -21.18 6.35 34.17
CA ASP A 187 -20.52 5.97 35.42
C ASP A 187 -19.70 7.11 36.06
N VAL A 188 -19.18 8.02 35.24
CA VAL A 188 -18.56 9.29 35.65
C VAL A 188 -19.36 10.45 35.07
N TYR A 189 -19.83 11.36 35.92
CA TYR A 189 -20.63 12.53 35.53
C TYR A 189 -20.50 13.66 36.56
N PRO A 190 -20.73 14.93 36.17
CA PRO A 190 -20.66 16.06 37.10
C PRO A 190 -21.70 15.93 38.21
N ALA A 191 -21.29 16.21 39.45
CA ALA A 191 -22.15 16.11 40.63
C ALA A 191 -23.42 16.97 40.44
N PRO A 192 -24.61 16.48 40.84
CA PRO A 192 -25.87 17.18 40.57
C PRO A 192 -25.96 18.61 41.12
N ALA A 193 -25.20 18.91 42.16
CA ALA A 193 -25.18 20.23 42.79
C ALA A 193 -24.16 21.21 42.16
N SER A 194 -23.22 20.75 41.32
CA SER A 194 -22.22 21.65 40.72
C SER A 194 -22.67 22.19 39.36
N ALA A 195 -22.92 23.50 39.31
CA ALA A 195 -23.15 24.22 38.06
C ALA A 195 -21.86 24.35 37.22
N GLN A 196 -20.70 24.51 37.87
CA GLN A 196 -19.42 24.70 37.21
C GLN A 196 -18.99 23.42 36.46
N ALA A 197 -19.03 22.26 37.11
CA ALA A 197 -18.73 20.97 36.48
C ALA A 197 -19.68 20.65 35.31
N ARG A 198 -20.95 21.06 35.40
CA ARG A 198 -21.93 20.92 34.30
C ARG A 198 -21.56 21.79 33.09
N LEU A 199 -21.27 23.07 33.29
CA LEU A 199 -20.86 23.98 32.21
C LEU A 199 -19.55 23.51 31.57
N PHE A 200 -18.59 23.08 32.38
CA PHE A 200 -17.36 22.47 31.89
C PHE A 200 -17.64 21.21 31.07
N THR A 201 -18.47 20.29 31.57
CA THR A 201 -18.87 19.08 30.84
C THR A 201 -19.54 19.40 29.50
N MET A 202 -20.41 20.43 29.45
CA MET A 202 -21.00 20.90 28.18
C MET A 202 -19.93 21.37 27.19
N SER A 203 -18.88 22.06 27.65
CA SER A 203 -17.76 22.45 26.79
C SER A 203 -16.96 21.26 26.27
N VAL A 204 -16.70 20.26 27.14
CA VAL A 204 -16.00 19.01 26.76
C VAL A 204 -16.84 18.21 25.78
N LEU A 205 -18.16 18.18 25.96
CA LEU A 205 -19.06 17.50 25.04
C LEU A 205 -19.02 18.15 23.65
N LEU A 206 -19.16 19.48 23.57
CA LEU A 206 -19.12 20.19 22.29
C LEU A 206 -17.78 20.03 21.57
N LEU A 207 -16.66 20.26 22.27
CA LEU A 207 -15.32 20.15 21.69
C LEU A 207 -14.94 18.69 21.40
N GLY A 208 -15.30 17.77 22.30
CA GLY A 208 -14.96 16.36 22.23
C GLY A 208 -15.63 15.68 21.05
N VAL A 209 -16.95 15.86 20.92
CA VAL A 209 -17.72 15.26 19.82
C VAL A 209 -17.28 15.86 18.48
N ALA A 210 -17.06 17.17 18.40
CA ALA A 210 -16.60 17.82 17.18
C ALA A 210 -15.20 17.36 16.76
N SER A 211 -14.23 17.36 17.68
CA SER A 211 -12.85 16.96 17.39
C SER A 211 -12.76 15.47 17.03
N PHE A 212 -13.50 14.60 17.72
CA PHE A 212 -13.53 13.17 17.42
C PHE A 212 -14.17 12.90 16.06
N GLY A 213 -15.30 13.55 15.74
CA GLY A 213 -15.96 13.42 14.44
C GLY A 213 -15.08 13.89 13.27
N VAL A 214 -14.42 15.04 13.42
CA VAL A 214 -13.48 15.57 12.41
C VAL A 214 -12.26 14.65 12.26
N ALA A 215 -11.69 14.16 13.36
CA ALA A 215 -10.58 13.21 13.30
C ALA A 215 -10.99 11.92 12.59
N LEU A 216 -12.17 11.37 12.89
CA LEU A 216 -12.66 10.15 12.24
C LEU A 216 -12.83 10.35 10.73
N GLY A 217 -13.47 11.44 10.30
CA GLY A 217 -13.64 11.76 8.88
C GLY A 217 -12.31 11.99 8.17
N THR A 218 -11.45 12.86 8.69
CA THR A 218 -10.19 13.22 8.03
C THR A 218 -9.17 12.07 7.98
N LEU A 219 -9.20 11.14 8.94
CA LEU A 219 -8.28 10.00 8.99
C LEU A 219 -8.81 8.79 8.21
N LEU A 220 -10.12 8.52 8.22
CA LEU A 220 -10.68 7.33 7.56
C LEU A 220 -11.13 7.58 6.12
N THR A 221 -11.71 8.75 5.81
CA THR A 221 -12.28 9.03 4.49
C THR A 221 -11.27 8.85 3.35
N PRO A 222 -10.03 9.37 3.42
CA PRO A 222 -9.06 9.16 2.33
C PRO A 222 -8.73 7.69 2.08
N ALA A 223 -8.72 6.85 3.14
CA ALA A 223 -8.48 5.42 3.00
C ALA A 223 -9.67 4.70 2.34
N ILE A 224 -10.89 5.12 2.64
CA ILE A 224 -12.12 4.61 2.01
C ILE A 224 -12.19 5.06 0.56
N GLU A 225 -11.96 6.34 0.28
CA GLU A 225 -11.91 6.91 -1.07
C GLU A 225 -10.86 6.21 -1.92
N ALA A 226 -9.65 5.99 -1.41
CA ALA A 226 -8.61 5.26 -2.14
C ALA A 226 -9.02 3.82 -2.47
N ARG A 227 -9.74 3.13 -1.56
CA ARG A 227 -10.25 1.77 -1.81
C ARG A 227 -11.35 1.76 -2.85
N LEU A 228 -12.26 2.74 -2.80
CA LEU A 228 -13.32 2.89 -3.79
C LEU A 228 -12.74 3.27 -5.15
N ALA A 229 -11.80 4.22 -5.20
CA ALA A 229 -11.09 4.63 -6.41
C ALA A 229 -10.28 3.49 -7.05
N GLN A 230 -9.69 2.60 -6.25
CA GLN A 230 -9.04 1.38 -6.73
C GLN A 230 -10.05 0.36 -7.26
N ALA A 231 -11.19 0.20 -6.58
CA ALA A 231 -12.25 -0.70 -7.01
C ALA A 231 -12.99 -0.21 -8.27
N LEU A 232 -13.05 1.11 -8.48
CA LEU A 232 -13.80 1.74 -9.56
C LEU A 232 -12.92 2.19 -10.74
N GLY A 233 -11.59 2.02 -10.67
CA GLY A 233 -10.67 2.40 -11.74
C GLY A 233 -10.69 3.90 -12.00
N THR A 234 -9.84 4.66 -11.31
CA THR A 234 -9.77 6.12 -11.42
C THR A 234 -8.96 6.56 -12.63
N MET A 235 -9.61 6.60 -13.79
CA MET A 235 -9.53 7.77 -14.65
C MET A 235 -10.84 8.53 -14.49
N ASN A 236 -10.80 9.87 -14.47
CA ASN A 236 -12.02 10.64 -14.62
C ASN A 236 -12.60 10.29 -15.99
N ASP A 237 -13.81 9.73 -16.04
CA ASP A 237 -14.48 9.37 -17.30
C ASP A 237 -14.42 10.52 -18.32
N SER A 238 -14.45 11.76 -17.83
CA SER A 238 -14.33 12.98 -18.64
C SER A 238 -13.03 13.15 -19.43
N THR A 239 -11.89 12.57 -19.00
CA THR A 239 -10.62 12.63 -19.76
C THR A 239 -10.59 11.53 -20.82
N LEU A 240 -11.12 10.34 -20.51
CA LEU A 240 -11.27 9.24 -21.46
C LEU A 240 -12.23 9.59 -22.59
N ASP A 241 -13.30 10.31 -22.29
CA ASP A 241 -14.26 10.80 -23.27
C ASP A 241 -13.61 11.71 -24.33
N LEU A 242 -12.47 12.35 -24.01
CA LEU A 242 -11.75 13.23 -24.94
C LEU A 242 -10.72 12.50 -25.81
N LEU A 243 -10.42 11.23 -25.53
CA LEU A 243 -9.44 10.47 -26.30
C LEU A 243 -10.00 10.09 -27.68
N GLU A 244 -9.32 10.53 -28.73
CA GLU A 244 -9.62 10.20 -30.12
C GLU A 244 -8.32 9.85 -30.85
N ASP A 245 -8.37 8.93 -31.82
CA ASP A 245 -7.22 8.55 -32.64
C ASP A 245 -5.99 8.08 -31.83
N HIS A 246 -6.28 7.49 -30.67
CA HIS A 246 -5.33 7.06 -29.65
C HIS A 246 -5.00 5.56 -29.74
N VAL A 247 -3.92 5.13 -29.09
CA VAL A 247 -3.49 3.73 -29.03
C VAL A 247 -3.87 3.09 -27.70
N ILE A 248 -4.54 1.93 -27.72
CA ILE A 248 -4.83 1.15 -26.52
C ILE A 248 -3.74 0.10 -26.35
N VAL A 249 -3.04 0.11 -25.21
CA VAL A 249 -2.05 -0.92 -24.87
C VAL A 249 -2.63 -1.89 -23.84
N VAL A 250 -2.69 -3.16 -24.21
CA VAL A 250 -3.23 -4.23 -23.37
C VAL A 250 -2.14 -4.80 -22.47
N GLY A 251 -2.35 -4.67 -21.17
CA GLY A 251 -1.49 -5.19 -20.12
C GLY A 251 -0.15 -4.47 -19.99
N VAL A 252 0.54 -4.78 -18.90
CA VAL A 252 1.91 -4.33 -18.62
C VAL A 252 2.76 -5.57 -18.46
N SER A 253 3.79 -5.74 -19.29
CA SER A 253 4.70 -6.89 -19.36
C SER A 253 6.09 -6.42 -19.78
N ASP A 254 7.08 -7.33 -19.75
CA ASP A 254 8.43 -7.04 -20.26
C ASP A 254 8.43 -6.64 -21.76
N LEU A 255 7.39 -6.99 -22.52
CA LEU A 255 7.23 -6.62 -23.93
C LEU A 255 6.42 -5.34 -24.12
N THR A 256 5.43 -5.04 -23.28
CA THR A 256 4.64 -3.80 -23.39
C THR A 256 5.27 -2.62 -22.68
N GLU A 257 6.12 -2.81 -21.67
CA GLU A 257 6.83 -1.71 -21.00
C GLU A 257 7.65 -0.86 -21.98
N PRO A 258 8.50 -1.44 -22.86
CA PRO A 258 9.21 -0.67 -23.88
C PRO A 258 8.27 0.03 -24.88
N VAL A 259 7.15 -0.60 -25.24
CA VAL A 259 6.14 0.01 -26.14
C VAL A 259 5.52 1.24 -25.49
N ILE A 260 5.19 1.16 -24.20
CA ILE A 260 4.64 2.28 -23.44
C ILE A 260 5.68 3.39 -23.31
N GLU A 261 6.95 3.05 -23.08
CA GLU A 261 8.06 4.00 -23.00
C GLU A 261 8.26 4.75 -24.32
N GLU A 262 8.30 4.03 -25.44
CA GLU A 262 8.42 4.62 -26.78
C GLU A 262 7.24 5.56 -27.09
N LEU A 263 6.00 5.14 -26.77
CA LEU A 263 4.82 5.99 -26.91
C LEU A 263 4.87 7.23 -26.01
N ALA A 264 5.46 7.13 -24.82
CA ALA A 264 5.60 8.24 -23.88
C ALA A 264 6.69 9.23 -24.29
N GLU A 265 7.78 8.75 -24.87
CA GLU A 265 8.95 9.56 -25.25
C GLU A 265 8.81 10.22 -26.63
N THR A 266 7.92 9.71 -27.48
CA THR A 266 7.66 10.29 -28.82
C THR A 266 6.97 11.65 -28.71
N ALA A 267 7.72 12.73 -28.93
CA ALA A 267 7.19 14.09 -28.94
C ALA A 267 6.18 14.29 -30.09
N GLY A 268 4.94 14.65 -29.76
CA GLY A 268 3.86 14.74 -30.75
C GLY A 268 3.30 13.38 -31.20
N GLY A 269 3.67 12.29 -30.51
CA GLY A 269 3.13 10.96 -30.74
C GLY A 269 1.63 10.86 -30.44
N PRO A 270 0.97 9.78 -30.89
CA PRO A 270 -0.44 9.57 -30.62
C PRO A 270 -0.71 9.48 -29.12
N GLN A 271 -1.86 9.98 -28.67
CA GLN A 271 -2.32 9.72 -27.31
C GLN A 271 -2.44 8.21 -27.10
N TYR A 272 -2.26 7.74 -25.87
CA TYR A 272 -2.36 6.32 -25.57
C TYR A 272 -2.94 6.10 -24.17
N VAL A 273 -3.50 4.92 -23.97
CA VAL A 273 -4.04 4.48 -22.67
C VAL A 273 -3.71 3.02 -22.44
N VAL A 274 -3.25 2.70 -21.24
CA VAL A 274 -2.90 1.33 -20.86
C VAL A 274 -4.07 0.70 -20.09
N VAL A 275 -4.44 -0.54 -20.40
CA VAL A 275 -5.47 -1.29 -19.64
C VAL A 275 -4.85 -2.56 -19.08
N THR A 276 -4.80 -2.71 -17.76
CA THR A 276 -4.14 -3.86 -17.12
C THR A 276 -4.91 -4.42 -15.94
N ARG A 277 -4.97 -5.75 -15.86
CA ARG A 277 -5.61 -6.48 -14.74
C ARG A 277 -4.82 -6.43 -13.43
N SER A 278 -3.55 -6.04 -13.45
CA SER A 278 -2.68 -6.00 -12.25
C SER A 278 -2.71 -4.62 -11.60
N PRO A 279 -3.29 -4.48 -10.39
CA PRO A 279 -3.26 -3.22 -9.65
C PRO A 279 -1.84 -2.77 -9.32
N GLU A 280 -0.93 -3.73 -9.08
CA GLU A 280 0.47 -3.45 -8.75
C GLU A 280 1.21 -2.82 -9.93
N ARG A 281 1.05 -3.37 -11.15
CA ARG A 281 1.67 -2.81 -12.37
C ARG A 281 1.02 -1.49 -12.75
N ALA A 282 -0.31 -1.35 -12.61
CA ALA A 282 -1.00 -0.08 -12.81
C ALA A 282 -0.51 1.01 -11.85
N GLN A 283 -0.19 0.67 -10.60
CA GLN A 283 0.39 1.64 -9.67
C GLN A 283 1.78 2.10 -10.13
N GLN A 284 2.63 1.20 -10.62
CA GLN A 284 3.97 1.54 -11.10
C GLN A 284 3.93 2.49 -12.31
N MET A 285 3.00 2.27 -13.25
CA MET A 285 2.81 3.17 -14.39
C MET A 285 2.33 4.55 -13.93
N ARG A 286 1.37 4.62 -13.00
CA ARG A 286 0.92 5.92 -12.43
C ARG A 286 2.03 6.67 -11.70
N GLU A 287 2.95 5.98 -11.03
CA GLU A 287 4.11 6.60 -10.39
C GLU A 287 5.08 7.24 -11.40
N ARG A 288 4.97 6.89 -12.69
CA ARG A 288 5.71 7.46 -13.83
C ARG A 288 4.89 8.44 -14.65
N ASP A 289 3.73 8.87 -14.15
CA ASP A 289 2.79 9.78 -14.84
C ASP A 289 2.20 9.20 -16.14
N ILE A 290 2.12 7.86 -16.23
CA ILE A 290 1.52 7.14 -17.37
C ILE A 290 0.05 6.85 -17.08
N GLU A 291 -0.82 7.16 -18.05
CA GLU A 291 -2.25 6.89 -17.98
C GLU A 291 -2.56 5.39 -18.06
N VAL A 292 -3.20 4.84 -17.03
CA VAL A 292 -3.53 3.42 -16.94
C VAL A 292 -4.84 3.14 -16.21
N ILE A 293 -5.65 2.25 -16.79
CA ILE A 293 -6.86 1.70 -16.20
C ILE A 293 -6.58 0.32 -15.62
N THR A 294 -7.02 0.12 -14.38
CA THR A 294 -6.95 -1.19 -13.71
C THR A 294 -8.25 -1.97 -13.97
N ALA A 295 -8.26 -2.83 -14.97
CA ALA A 295 -9.41 -3.66 -15.37
C ALA A 295 -8.96 -4.85 -16.22
N ASP A 296 -9.84 -5.84 -16.43
CA ASP A 296 -9.56 -6.94 -17.35
C ASP A 296 -9.78 -6.48 -18.81
N PRO A 297 -8.74 -6.47 -19.66
CA PRO A 297 -8.86 -6.05 -21.06
C PRO A 297 -9.62 -7.05 -21.94
N SER A 298 -9.97 -8.22 -21.40
CA SER A 298 -10.82 -9.21 -22.08
C SER A 298 -12.31 -8.85 -21.99
N ASP A 299 -12.69 -8.00 -21.03
CA ASP A 299 -14.06 -7.56 -20.83
C ASP A 299 -14.43 -6.39 -21.75
N GLU A 300 -15.70 -6.28 -22.14
CA GLU A 300 -16.17 -5.22 -23.04
C GLU A 300 -16.19 -3.83 -22.37
N GLU A 301 -16.68 -3.76 -21.13
CA GLU A 301 -16.90 -2.50 -20.41
C GLU A 301 -15.61 -1.65 -20.31
N PRO A 302 -14.44 -2.21 -19.93
CA PRO A 302 -13.20 -1.43 -19.87
C PRO A 302 -12.74 -0.89 -21.23
N LEU A 303 -12.92 -1.68 -22.30
CA LEU A 303 -12.53 -1.26 -23.66
C LEU A 303 -13.47 -0.18 -24.22
N LEU A 304 -14.77 -0.28 -23.94
CA LEU A 304 -15.73 0.78 -24.25
C LEU A 304 -15.40 2.06 -23.47
N ARG A 305 -15.06 1.93 -22.18
CA ARG A 305 -14.72 3.07 -21.31
C ARG A 305 -13.48 3.83 -21.79
N VAL A 306 -12.48 3.15 -22.37
CA VAL A 306 -11.33 3.84 -23.01
C VAL A 306 -11.63 4.37 -24.42
N GLY A 307 -12.83 4.13 -24.94
CA GLY A 307 -13.22 4.63 -26.26
C GLY A 307 -12.65 3.84 -27.43
N ILE A 308 -12.60 2.51 -27.34
CA ILE A 308 -12.10 1.63 -28.41
C ILE A 308 -12.73 1.87 -29.80
N GLU A 309 -13.97 2.32 -29.85
CA GLU A 309 -14.66 2.68 -31.10
C GLU A 309 -13.96 3.83 -31.86
N ARG A 310 -13.20 4.66 -31.14
CA ARG A 310 -12.49 5.84 -31.65
C ARG A 310 -10.96 5.67 -31.61
N ALA A 311 -10.48 4.51 -31.19
CA ALA A 311 -9.05 4.23 -31.10
C ALA A 311 -8.45 3.97 -32.48
N ARG A 312 -7.22 4.43 -32.68
CA ARG A 312 -6.42 4.20 -33.89
C ARG A 312 -6.00 2.73 -33.99
N ALA A 313 -5.52 2.19 -32.87
CA ALA A 313 -4.95 0.86 -32.81
C ALA A 313 -5.03 0.26 -31.41
N LEU A 314 -4.95 -1.07 -31.34
CA LEU A 314 -4.78 -1.81 -30.10
C LEU A 314 -3.53 -2.68 -30.19
N VAL A 315 -2.70 -2.63 -29.16
CA VAL A 315 -1.48 -3.42 -29.03
C VAL A 315 -1.65 -4.45 -27.91
N ALA A 316 -1.60 -5.74 -28.24
CA ALA A 316 -1.68 -6.86 -27.30
C ALA A 316 -0.38 -7.67 -27.30
N ALA A 317 0.49 -7.43 -26.31
CA ALA A 317 1.82 -8.03 -26.25
C ALA A 317 2.18 -8.48 -24.83
N THR A 318 1.25 -9.12 -24.12
CA THR A 318 1.51 -9.58 -22.76
C THR A 318 2.30 -10.89 -22.76
N ASP A 319 2.64 -11.36 -21.56
CA ASP A 319 3.27 -12.65 -21.32
C ASP A 319 2.27 -13.83 -21.40
N ASP A 320 1.01 -13.57 -21.75
CA ASP A 320 -0.09 -14.53 -21.75
C ASP A 320 -0.89 -14.46 -23.08
N ASP A 321 -0.42 -15.17 -24.10
CA ASP A 321 -1.02 -15.19 -25.45
C ASP A 321 -2.52 -15.57 -25.45
N ALA A 322 -2.98 -16.32 -24.45
CA ALA A 322 -4.39 -16.70 -24.34
C ALA A 322 -5.25 -15.51 -23.92
N GLN A 323 -4.76 -14.68 -23.00
CA GLN A 323 -5.40 -13.43 -22.62
C GLN A 323 -5.34 -12.41 -23.75
N ASP A 324 -4.19 -12.30 -24.43
CA ASP A 324 -4.08 -11.43 -25.60
C ASP A 324 -5.09 -11.84 -26.68
N ALA A 325 -5.28 -13.14 -26.92
CA ALA A 325 -6.29 -13.61 -27.88
C ALA A 325 -7.72 -13.25 -27.46
N LEU A 326 -8.05 -13.27 -26.17
CA LEU A 326 -9.36 -12.85 -25.67
C LEU A 326 -9.56 -11.34 -25.84
N ALA A 327 -8.58 -10.52 -25.42
CA ALA A 327 -8.62 -9.07 -25.62
C ALA A 327 -8.74 -8.69 -27.11
N VAL A 328 -8.01 -9.39 -28.00
CA VAL A 328 -8.10 -9.22 -29.45
C VAL A 328 -9.49 -9.55 -29.99
N LEU A 329 -10.12 -10.63 -29.51
CA LEU A 329 -11.49 -11.00 -29.90
C LEU A 329 -12.48 -9.92 -29.49
N THR A 330 -12.46 -9.53 -28.21
CA THR A 330 -13.35 -8.49 -27.67
C THR A 330 -13.14 -7.16 -28.41
N ALA A 331 -11.89 -6.78 -28.65
CA ALA A 331 -11.54 -5.57 -29.40
C ALA A 331 -12.11 -5.56 -30.82
N ARG A 332 -11.95 -6.68 -31.55
CA ARG A 332 -12.48 -6.82 -32.91
C ARG A 332 -14.01 -6.85 -32.95
N GLU A 333 -14.66 -7.38 -31.92
CA GLU A 333 -16.12 -7.37 -31.79
C GLU A 333 -16.65 -5.95 -31.57
N LEU A 334 -16.01 -5.18 -30.69
CA LEU A 334 -16.39 -3.80 -30.38
C LEU A 334 -16.07 -2.81 -31.51
N ASN A 335 -14.93 -2.99 -32.19
CA ASN A 335 -14.52 -2.17 -33.32
C ASN A 335 -13.99 -3.04 -34.47
N PRO A 336 -14.82 -3.37 -35.47
CA PRO A 336 -14.42 -4.23 -36.59
C PRO A 336 -13.28 -3.66 -37.46
N GLU A 337 -13.04 -2.34 -37.44
CA GLU A 337 -12.08 -1.66 -38.30
C GLU A 337 -10.78 -1.28 -37.57
N ILE A 338 -10.69 -1.49 -36.25
CA ILE A 338 -9.49 -1.13 -35.48
C ILE A 338 -8.28 -1.93 -35.96
N ASN A 339 -7.11 -1.28 -36.05
CA ASN A 339 -5.87 -1.98 -36.35
C ASN A 339 -5.33 -2.67 -35.08
N ILE A 340 -5.25 -4.00 -35.09
CA ILE A 340 -4.83 -4.80 -33.94
C ILE A 340 -3.45 -5.40 -34.21
N VAL A 341 -2.47 -5.01 -33.39
CA VAL A 341 -1.11 -5.55 -33.41
C VAL A 341 -0.92 -6.44 -32.19
N ALA A 342 -0.55 -7.70 -32.40
CA ALA A 342 -0.27 -8.62 -31.30
C ALA A 342 1.16 -9.15 -31.33
N ALA A 343 1.76 -9.36 -30.15
CA ALA A 343 3.00 -10.11 -30.02
C ALA A 343 2.67 -11.57 -29.65
N ALA A 344 3.27 -12.52 -30.36
CA ALA A 344 3.22 -13.93 -29.99
C ALA A 344 4.43 -14.27 -29.12
N THR A 345 4.20 -14.42 -27.83
CA THR A 345 5.20 -14.86 -26.85
C THR A 345 5.60 -16.31 -27.14
N GLU A 346 4.61 -17.17 -27.44
CA GLU A 346 4.84 -18.52 -27.93
C GLU A 346 4.60 -18.57 -29.45
N ARG A 347 5.62 -19.03 -30.19
CA ARG A 347 5.58 -19.12 -31.67
C ARG A 347 4.34 -19.85 -32.22
N GLU A 348 3.85 -20.85 -31.49
CA GLU A 348 2.68 -21.65 -31.89
C GLU A 348 1.36 -20.89 -31.82
N ASN A 349 1.27 -19.85 -30.97
CA ASN A 349 0.06 -19.07 -30.77
C ASN A 349 -0.12 -17.97 -31.82
N ALA A 350 0.90 -17.69 -32.64
CA ALA A 350 0.82 -16.67 -33.69
C ALA A 350 -0.31 -16.90 -34.71
N LYS A 351 -0.70 -18.16 -34.95
CA LYS A 351 -1.87 -18.47 -35.80
C LYS A 351 -3.20 -18.29 -35.06
N LYS A 352 -3.22 -18.51 -33.74
CA LYS A 352 -4.42 -18.33 -32.90
C LYS A 352 -4.75 -16.84 -32.79
N LEU A 353 -3.75 -16.00 -32.53
CA LEU A 353 -3.91 -14.52 -32.48
C LEU A 353 -4.43 -13.94 -33.80
N ARG A 354 -3.92 -14.39 -34.96
CA ARG A 354 -4.47 -13.99 -36.27
C ARG A 354 -5.93 -14.41 -36.46
N ARG A 355 -6.29 -15.62 -36.02
CA ARG A 355 -7.68 -16.11 -36.08
C ARG A 355 -8.61 -15.39 -35.10
N ALA A 356 -8.06 -14.91 -33.99
CA ALA A 356 -8.78 -14.10 -33.01
C ALA A 356 -9.16 -12.72 -33.58
N GLY A 357 -8.44 -12.24 -34.58
CA GLY A 357 -8.73 -10.96 -35.23
C GLY A 357 -7.56 -9.99 -35.29
N ALA A 358 -6.34 -10.39 -34.87
CA ALA A 358 -5.17 -9.54 -34.98
C ALA A 358 -4.74 -9.38 -36.45
N ASP A 359 -4.56 -8.13 -36.90
CA ASP A 359 -4.13 -7.80 -38.26
C ASP A 359 -2.66 -8.14 -38.46
N THR A 360 -1.84 -7.74 -37.49
CA THR A 360 -0.40 -7.99 -37.47
C THR A 360 -0.03 -8.82 -36.26
N VAL A 361 0.75 -9.89 -36.48
CA VAL A 361 1.29 -10.70 -35.39
C VAL A 361 2.80 -10.85 -35.54
N ILE A 362 3.53 -10.31 -34.57
CA ILE A 362 4.98 -10.30 -34.49
C ILE A 362 5.42 -11.33 -33.44
N SER A 363 6.52 -12.05 -33.66
CA SER A 363 7.10 -12.91 -32.62
C SER A 363 8.51 -12.43 -32.30
N PRO A 364 8.68 -11.58 -31.26
CA PRO A 364 9.97 -11.01 -30.91
C PRO A 364 11.05 -12.08 -30.65
N ALA A 365 10.68 -13.18 -29.99
CA ALA A 365 11.60 -14.29 -29.72
C ALA A 365 12.12 -14.97 -31.00
N VAL A 366 11.29 -15.09 -32.03
CA VAL A 366 11.70 -15.68 -33.31
C VAL A 366 12.64 -14.73 -34.07
N ILE A 367 12.34 -13.43 -34.06
CA ILE A 367 13.18 -12.39 -34.69
C ILE A 367 14.53 -12.33 -33.98
N GLY A 368 14.53 -12.18 -32.65
CA GLY A 368 15.76 -12.16 -31.85
C GLY A 368 16.58 -13.44 -32.01
N GLY A 369 15.93 -14.61 -32.04
CA GLY A 369 16.61 -15.88 -32.31
C GLY A 369 17.27 -15.92 -33.69
N HIS A 370 16.64 -15.37 -34.72
CA HIS A 370 17.23 -15.28 -36.06
C HIS A 370 18.45 -14.36 -36.08
N LEU A 371 18.34 -13.17 -35.49
CA LEU A 371 19.44 -12.21 -35.37
C LEU A 371 20.64 -12.84 -34.66
N LEU A 372 20.42 -13.51 -33.52
CA LEU A 372 21.48 -14.19 -32.76
C LEU A 372 22.21 -15.26 -33.58
N VAL A 373 21.48 -16.05 -34.38
CA VAL A 373 22.09 -17.07 -35.24
C VAL A 373 22.92 -16.42 -36.34
N GLN A 374 22.40 -15.38 -36.99
CA GLN A 374 23.14 -14.67 -38.04
C GLN A 374 24.40 -14.00 -37.48
N SER A 375 24.31 -13.35 -36.31
CA SER A 375 25.49 -12.78 -35.63
C SER A 375 26.52 -13.86 -35.28
N ALA A 376 26.08 -15.02 -34.79
CA ALA A 376 26.98 -16.13 -34.45
C ALA A 376 27.67 -16.74 -35.68
N LEU A 377 27.01 -16.70 -36.84
CA LEU A 377 27.57 -17.18 -38.12
C LEU A 377 28.45 -16.12 -38.81
N GLY A 378 28.50 -14.88 -38.30
CA GLY A 378 29.23 -13.78 -38.91
C GLY A 378 28.62 -13.32 -40.24
N THR A 379 27.35 -13.61 -40.48
CA THR A 379 26.66 -13.30 -41.72
C THR A 379 25.92 -11.96 -41.59
N GLY A 380 26.56 -10.91 -42.10
CA GLY A 380 26.02 -9.55 -42.09
C GLY A 380 26.24 -8.79 -40.77
N ASP A 381 26.10 -7.48 -40.83
CA ASP A 381 26.18 -6.61 -39.65
C ASP A 381 24.81 -6.57 -38.94
N MET A 382 24.53 -7.62 -38.19
CA MET A 382 23.27 -7.77 -37.46
C MET A 382 23.15 -6.79 -36.29
N GLU A 383 24.27 -6.29 -35.77
CA GLU A 383 24.30 -5.26 -34.74
C GLU A 383 23.81 -3.93 -35.33
N SER A 384 24.31 -3.54 -36.52
CA SER A 384 23.80 -2.38 -37.24
C SER A 384 22.32 -2.51 -37.64
N ILE A 385 21.85 -3.71 -38.02
CA ILE A 385 20.42 -3.94 -38.30
C ILE A 385 19.58 -3.76 -37.03
N ALA A 386 20.04 -4.28 -35.88
CA ALA A 386 19.35 -4.11 -34.62
C ALA A 386 19.32 -2.63 -34.20
N GLU A 387 20.44 -1.90 -34.36
CA GLU A 387 20.50 -0.46 -34.14
C GLU A 387 19.51 0.29 -35.06
N MET A 388 19.45 -0.04 -36.35
CA MET A 388 18.50 0.58 -37.29
C MET A 388 17.04 0.33 -36.93
N ILE A 389 16.71 -0.80 -36.29
CA ILE A 389 15.36 -1.08 -35.81
C ILE A 389 15.03 -0.26 -34.55
N LEU A 390 16.04 0.10 -33.76
CA LEU A 390 15.89 0.86 -32.51
C LEU A 390 15.97 2.37 -32.70
N ASP A 391 16.64 2.84 -33.76
CA ASP A 391 16.85 4.25 -34.08
C ASP A 391 15.74 4.70 -35.05
N VAL A 392 14.65 5.27 -34.52
CA VAL A 392 13.65 5.96 -35.34
C VAL A 392 14.32 7.21 -35.92
N PRO A 393 14.33 7.44 -37.25
CA PRO A 393 14.97 8.62 -37.82
C PRO A 393 14.22 9.88 -37.35
N ASP A 394 14.92 10.77 -36.63
CA ASP A 394 14.46 12.14 -36.40
C ASP A 394 14.12 12.79 -37.76
N GLU A 395 12.87 13.23 -37.95
CA GLU A 395 12.43 13.96 -39.15
C GLU A 395 13.15 15.32 -39.35
N GLU A 396 14.05 15.73 -38.44
CA GLU A 396 14.75 17.02 -38.50
C GLU A 396 15.93 17.10 -39.49
N ARG A 397 16.22 16.06 -40.27
CA ARG A 397 17.40 16.05 -41.16
C ARG A 397 17.16 16.40 -42.63
N LEU A 398 15.97 16.88 -43.00
CA LEU A 398 15.65 17.29 -44.37
C LEU A 398 15.74 18.80 -44.67
N GLU A 399 16.14 19.65 -43.72
CA GLU A 399 16.27 21.11 -43.95
C GLU A 399 17.69 21.63 -44.24
N ASN A 400 18.68 20.76 -44.41
CA ASN A 400 20.02 21.21 -44.83
C ASN A 400 20.54 20.40 -46.00
N ASP A 401 20.01 20.71 -47.19
CA ASP A 401 20.68 20.47 -48.48
C ASP A 401 20.64 21.74 -49.34
#